data_AF-N9TMF1-F1
#
_entry.id   AF-N9TMF1-F1
#
_cell.length_a   1.000
_cell.length_b   1.000
_cell.length_c   1.000
_cell.angle_alpha   90.00
_cell.angle_beta   90.00
_cell.angle_gamma   90.00
#
_symmetry.space_group_name_H-M   'P 1'
#
loop_
_entity.id
_entity.type
_entity.pdbx_description
1 polymer ?
#
loop_
_entity_poly.entity_id
_entity_poly.type
_entity_poly.pdbx_seq_one_letter_code
_entity_poly.pdbx_strand_id
1 'polypeptide(L)'
;MVKWLEFVVQKEIGSFERINGLILIRFIEEISHSKCKFPYPKIIKTPFQSMEAANVLINFCNQLGIGFGGSAEDIFKNDEKMMLAFFTIIAQKYLKLKRTDMEEVTTWIERITEWKCLNYTNDWIDGRMIKLILGPEDPLGKMKEFGVVEVVERIEDVGVDELTTMMLIRRLYEKKEKIELYHAQREDWDEIRQQFDEQRKQDALNYALGITDNKPSPITQTRRIRSRKPNY
;
A
#
# COMPACT_ATOMS: atom_id res chain seq x y z
N MET A 1 -6.21 3.34 -5.51
CA MET A 1 -5.54 3.78 -6.77
C MET A 1 -5.72 5.26 -7.08
N VAL A 2 -6.94 5.81 -7.08
CA VAL A 2 -7.19 7.24 -7.38
C VAL A 2 -6.40 8.17 -6.45
N LYS A 3 -6.49 7.98 -5.12
CA LYS A 3 -5.70 8.76 -4.16
C LYS A 3 -4.19 8.75 -4.43
N TRP A 4 -3.65 7.61 -4.86
CA TRP A 4 -2.24 7.50 -5.20
C TRP A 4 -1.89 8.30 -6.46
N LEU A 5 -2.75 8.23 -7.48
CA LEU A 5 -2.62 9.06 -8.68
C LEU A 5 -2.64 10.54 -8.30
N GLU A 6 -3.64 10.98 -7.54
CA GLU A 6 -3.80 12.38 -7.08
C GLU A 6 -2.57 12.87 -6.32
N PHE A 7 -2.02 12.04 -5.44
CA PHE A 7 -0.79 12.35 -4.73
C PHE A 7 0.39 12.54 -5.70
N VAL A 8 0.57 11.67 -6.69
CA VAL A 8 1.71 11.78 -7.62
C VAL A 8 1.55 12.99 -8.53
N VAL A 9 0.34 13.27 -9.04
CA VAL A 9 0.11 14.40 -9.94
C VAL A 9 -0.19 15.72 -9.23
N GLN A 10 -0.25 15.72 -7.89
CA GLN A 10 -0.59 16.86 -7.04
C GLN A 10 -1.88 17.57 -7.49
N LYS A 11 -2.91 16.77 -7.78
CA LYS A 11 -4.19 17.25 -8.31
C LYS A 11 -5.33 16.36 -7.83
N GLU A 12 -6.39 16.97 -7.32
CA GLU A 12 -7.65 16.30 -7.00
C GLU A 12 -8.38 15.88 -8.29
N ILE A 13 -8.78 14.61 -8.32
CA ILE A 13 -9.48 13.96 -9.43
C ILE A 13 -10.86 13.53 -8.92
N GLY A 14 -10.92 12.91 -7.75
CA GLY A 14 -12.13 12.51 -7.02
C GLY A 14 -12.73 11.19 -7.48
N SER A 15 -12.64 10.84 -8.77
CA SER A 15 -13.24 9.61 -9.29
C SER A 15 -12.53 9.02 -10.49
N PHE A 16 -12.83 7.76 -10.79
CA PHE A 16 -12.19 7.01 -11.85
C PHE A 16 -12.52 7.58 -13.25
N GLU A 17 -13.75 8.03 -13.47
CA GLU A 17 -14.26 8.52 -14.76
C GLU A 17 -13.63 9.85 -15.21
N ARG A 18 -12.95 10.53 -14.29
CA ARG A 18 -12.25 11.80 -14.56
C ARG A 18 -10.80 11.58 -15.00
N ILE A 19 -10.31 10.35 -14.98
CA ILE A 19 -8.97 9.99 -15.43
C ILE A 19 -8.95 9.98 -16.97
N ASN A 20 -7.92 10.56 -17.57
CA ASN A 20 -7.75 10.56 -19.02
C ASN A 20 -6.27 10.42 -19.40
N GLY A 21 -6.00 10.26 -20.70
CA GLY A 21 -4.64 10.06 -21.23
C GLY A 21 -3.64 11.13 -20.78
N LEU A 22 -4.03 12.40 -20.64
CA LEU A 22 -3.11 13.46 -20.19
C LEU A 22 -2.74 13.35 -18.72
N ILE A 23 -3.71 13.01 -17.87
CA ILE A 23 -3.48 12.78 -16.45
C ILE A 23 -2.53 11.59 -16.28
N LEU A 24 -2.78 10.52 -17.04
CA LEU A 24 -1.95 9.31 -16.99
C LEU A 24 -0.55 9.52 -17.55
N ILE A 25 -0.38 10.31 -18.62
CA ILE A 25 0.96 10.67 -19.12
C ILE A 25 1.74 11.39 -18.01
N ARG A 26 1.15 12.42 -17.39
CA ARG A 26 1.79 13.15 -16.29
C ARG A 26 2.15 12.22 -15.13
N PHE A 27 1.23 11.35 -14.75
CA PHE A 27 1.46 10.36 -13.71
C PHE A 27 2.67 9.47 -14.02
N ILE A 28 2.74 8.92 -15.23
CA ILE A 28 3.88 8.11 -15.66
C ILE A 28 5.16 8.95 -15.70
N GLU A 29 5.11 10.19 -16.16
CA GLU A 29 6.28 11.07 -16.18
C GLU A 29 6.86 11.29 -14.78
N GLU A 30 6.00 11.55 -13.80
CA GLU A 30 6.40 11.82 -12.43
C GLU A 30 6.93 10.55 -11.74
N ILE A 31 6.24 9.41 -11.88
CA ILE A 31 6.65 8.18 -11.20
C ILE A 31 7.89 7.53 -11.82
N SER A 32 8.09 7.68 -13.13
CA SER A 32 9.24 7.13 -13.85
C SER A 32 10.43 8.07 -13.92
N HIS A 33 10.27 9.31 -13.45
CA HIS A 33 11.23 10.41 -13.62
C HIS A 33 11.71 10.57 -15.07
N SER A 34 10.85 10.26 -16.03
CA SER A 34 11.15 10.28 -17.47
C SER A 34 10.08 11.08 -18.20
N LYS A 35 10.47 11.99 -19.11
CA LYS A 35 9.50 12.79 -19.87
C LYS A 35 9.02 12.07 -21.13
N CYS A 36 7.73 12.20 -21.44
CA CYS A 36 7.15 11.68 -22.67
C CYS A 36 7.64 12.52 -23.86
N LYS A 37 8.42 11.90 -24.74
CA LYS A 37 9.01 12.58 -25.91
C LYS A 37 8.09 12.59 -27.14
N PHE A 38 7.03 11.79 -27.13
CA PHE A 38 6.03 11.77 -28.19
C PHE A 38 5.22 13.08 -28.17
N PRO A 39 4.85 13.64 -29.34
CA PRO A 39 3.94 14.77 -29.40
C PRO A 39 2.54 14.34 -28.96
N TYR A 40 1.87 15.15 -28.14
CA TYR A 40 0.48 14.93 -27.70
C TYR A 40 -0.22 16.26 -27.38
N PRO A 41 -1.56 16.33 -27.47
CA PRO A 41 -2.32 17.53 -27.17
C PRO A 41 -2.12 17.95 -25.71
N LYS A 42 -1.88 19.24 -25.43
CA LYS A 42 -1.75 19.72 -24.04
C LYS A 42 -3.09 20.00 -23.35
N ILE A 43 -4.15 20.15 -24.15
CA ILE A 43 -5.53 20.40 -23.72
C ILE A 43 -6.43 19.51 -24.59
N ILE A 44 -7.29 18.71 -23.97
CA ILE A 44 -8.30 17.91 -24.68
C ILE A 44 -9.54 18.77 -24.91
N LYS A 45 -9.87 19.02 -26.18
CA LYS A 45 -11.10 19.70 -26.61
C LYS A 45 -12.02 18.79 -27.41
N THR A 46 -11.48 17.72 -27.99
CA THR A 46 -12.24 16.80 -28.84
C THR A 46 -12.02 15.35 -28.42
N PRO A 47 -12.97 14.44 -28.70
CA PRO A 47 -12.78 13.00 -28.50
C PRO A 47 -11.55 12.45 -29.21
N PHE A 48 -11.24 12.96 -30.42
CA PHE A 48 -10.05 12.59 -31.17
C PHE A 48 -8.76 12.89 -30.41
N GLN A 49 -8.65 14.08 -29.79
CA GLN A 49 -7.49 14.45 -28.96
C GLN A 49 -7.38 13.59 -27.70
N SER A 50 -8.52 13.18 -27.13
CA SER A 50 -8.53 12.24 -26.00
C SER A 50 -7.96 10.88 -26.41
N MET A 51 -8.37 10.38 -27.57
CA MET A 51 -7.87 9.12 -28.13
C MET A 51 -6.38 9.22 -28.55
N GLU A 52 -5.96 10.35 -29.10
CA GLU A 52 -4.55 10.62 -29.43
C GLU A 52 -3.68 10.59 -28.16
N ALA A 53 -4.10 11.28 -27.08
CA ALA A 53 -3.40 11.24 -25.79
C ALA A 53 -3.33 9.83 -25.20
N ALA A 54 -4.40 9.04 -25.33
CA ALA A 54 -4.42 7.64 -24.89
C ALA A 54 -3.43 6.76 -25.69
N ASN A 55 -3.35 6.92 -27.02
CA ASN A 55 -2.36 6.22 -27.83
C ASN A 55 -0.92 6.61 -27.47
N VAL A 56 -0.68 7.90 -27.23
CA VAL A 56 0.64 8.39 -26.82
C VAL A 56 1.04 7.83 -25.45
N LEU A 57 0.11 7.76 -24.50
CA LEU A 57 0.34 7.09 -23.22
C LEU A 57 0.83 5.65 -23.43
N ILE A 58 0.13 4.87 -24.27
CA ILE A 58 0.47 3.47 -24.54
C ILE A 58 1.89 3.36 -25.12
N ASN A 59 2.21 4.19 -26.12
CA ASN A 59 3.55 4.22 -26.71
C ASN A 59 4.62 4.58 -25.68
N PHE A 60 4.33 5.54 -24.80
CA PHE A 60 5.25 5.94 -23.75
C PHE A 60 5.45 4.84 -22.70
N CYS A 61 4.38 4.17 -22.27
CA CYS A 61 4.44 3.01 -21.40
C CYS A 61 5.27 1.88 -22.02
N ASN A 62 5.05 1.56 -23.30
CA ASN A 62 5.80 0.55 -24.01
C ASN A 62 7.30 0.89 -24.08
N GLN A 63 7.65 2.16 -24.35
CA GLN A 63 9.04 2.63 -24.31
C GLN A 63 9.69 2.42 -22.93
N LEU A 64 8.93 2.59 -21.86
CA LEU A 64 9.40 2.34 -20.49
C LEU A 64 9.38 0.85 -20.12
N GLY A 65 8.93 -0.05 -21.00
CA GLY A 65 8.77 -1.47 -20.72
C GLY A 65 7.62 -1.75 -19.73
N ILE A 66 6.55 -0.96 -19.80
CA ILE A 66 5.30 -1.16 -19.07
C ILE A 66 4.30 -1.70 -20.09
N GLY A 67 3.92 -2.98 -19.95
CA GLY A 67 2.87 -3.56 -20.79
C GLY A 67 1.52 -2.96 -20.40
N PHE A 68 0.90 -2.20 -21.29
CA PHE A 68 -0.40 -1.56 -21.00
C PHE A 68 -1.56 -2.58 -20.97
N GLY A 69 -1.46 -3.66 -21.75
CA GLY A 69 -2.44 -4.77 -21.74
C GLY A 69 -3.81 -4.46 -22.37
N GLY A 70 -4.05 -3.21 -22.77
CA GLY A 70 -5.26 -2.73 -23.44
C GLY A 70 -4.99 -1.78 -24.60
N SER A 71 -6.05 -1.17 -25.10
CA SER A 71 -6.07 -0.24 -26.23
C SER A 71 -6.36 1.20 -25.77
N ALA A 72 -6.16 2.17 -26.67
CA ALA A 72 -6.52 3.56 -26.40
C ALA A 72 -8.04 3.74 -26.16
N GLU A 73 -8.85 2.87 -26.76
CA GLU A 73 -10.30 2.87 -26.59
C GLU A 73 -10.73 2.51 -25.17
N ASP A 74 -10.00 1.60 -24.52
CA ASP A 74 -10.27 1.21 -23.13
C ASP A 74 -10.01 2.37 -22.16
N ILE A 75 -8.97 3.18 -22.42
CA ILE A 75 -8.73 4.43 -21.67
C ILE A 75 -9.85 5.44 -21.97
N PHE A 76 -10.20 5.62 -23.24
CA PHE A 76 -11.21 6.59 -23.67
C PHE A 76 -12.60 6.30 -23.09
N LYS A 77 -12.96 5.02 -22.99
CA LYS A 77 -14.22 4.55 -22.41
C LYS A 77 -14.19 4.41 -20.89
N ASN A 78 -13.06 4.69 -20.24
CA ASN A 78 -12.84 4.48 -18.82
C ASN A 78 -13.14 3.03 -18.37
N ASP A 79 -12.63 2.04 -19.09
CA ASP A 79 -12.73 0.64 -18.64
C ASP A 79 -11.98 0.47 -17.31
N GLU A 80 -12.75 0.37 -16.22
CA GLU A 80 -12.21 0.29 -14.86
C GLU A 80 -11.30 -0.92 -14.67
N LYS A 81 -11.65 -2.07 -15.26
CA LYS A 81 -10.90 -3.30 -15.10
C LYS A 81 -9.52 -3.19 -15.75
N MET A 82 -9.48 -2.69 -16.98
CA MET A 82 -8.22 -2.45 -17.70
C MET A 82 -7.36 -1.45 -16.93
N MET A 83 -7.98 -0.36 -16.47
CA MET A 83 -7.25 0.67 -15.76
C MET A 83 -6.72 0.23 -14.39
N LEU A 84 -7.47 -0.57 -13.62
CA LEU A 84 -6.99 -1.18 -12.39
C LEU A 84 -5.80 -2.11 -12.67
N ALA A 85 -5.85 -2.90 -13.74
CA ALA A 85 -4.72 -3.70 -14.18
C ALA A 85 -3.50 -2.83 -14.53
N PHE A 86 -3.71 -1.73 -15.24
CA PHE A 86 -2.65 -0.76 -15.54
C PHE A 86 -1.99 -0.19 -14.28
N PHE A 87 -2.80 0.32 -13.33
CA PHE A 87 -2.27 0.82 -12.04
C PHE A 87 -1.52 -0.26 -11.26
N THR A 88 -1.99 -1.50 -11.32
CA THR A 88 -1.34 -2.64 -10.65
C THR A 88 0.05 -2.90 -11.22
N ILE A 89 0.19 -2.92 -12.54
CA ILE A 89 1.47 -3.12 -13.22
C ILE A 89 2.46 -2.01 -12.85
N ILE A 90 2.00 -0.76 -12.82
CA ILE A 90 2.82 0.39 -12.43
C ILE A 90 3.22 0.30 -10.96
N ALA A 91 2.27 0.01 -10.07
CA ALA A 91 2.53 -0.10 -8.64
C ALA A 91 3.59 -1.17 -8.37
N GLN A 92 3.42 -2.36 -8.95
CA GLN A 92 4.40 -3.45 -8.83
C GLN A 92 5.79 -3.05 -9.32
N LYS A 93 5.88 -2.34 -10.44
CA LYS A 93 7.16 -1.93 -11.04
C LYS A 93 7.87 -0.83 -10.26
N TYR A 94 7.15 0.24 -9.93
CA TYR A 94 7.76 1.47 -9.39
C TYR A 94 7.78 1.51 -7.87
N LEU A 95 6.84 0.84 -7.20
CA LEU A 95 6.84 0.74 -5.73
C LEU A 95 7.60 -0.51 -5.26
N LYS A 96 8.12 -1.32 -6.18
CA LYS A 96 8.88 -2.54 -5.88
C LYS A 96 8.10 -3.46 -4.94
N LEU A 97 6.89 -3.84 -5.35
CA LEU A 97 5.98 -4.66 -4.53
C LEU A 97 6.18 -6.16 -4.77
N LYS A 98 7.28 -6.59 -5.39
CA LYS A 98 7.56 -8.02 -5.48
C LYS A 98 7.98 -8.54 -4.12
N ARG A 99 7.70 -9.82 -3.84
CA ARG A 99 8.07 -10.45 -2.56
C ARG A 99 9.54 -10.26 -2.19
N THR A 100 10.44 -10.34 -3.17
CA THR A 100 11.88 -10.13 -2.98
C THR A 100 12.23 -8.69 -2.59
N ASP A 101 11.51 -7.72 -3.14
CA ASP A 101 11.73 -6.29 -2.86
C ASP A 101 11.10 -5.86 -1.53
N MET A 102 10.13 -6.63 -1.03
CA MET A 102 9.42 -6.37 0.21
C MET A 102 10.09 -7.00 1.44
N GLU A 103 11.16 -7.80 1.29
CA GLU A 103 11.81 -8.49 2.41
C GLU A 103 12.36 -7.53 3.47
N GLU A 104 12.98 -6.41 3.05
CA GLU A 104 13.42 -5.34 3.95
C GLU A 104 12.24 -4.70 4.70
N VAL A 105 11.10 -4.59 4.02
CA VAL A 105 9.89 -3.96 4.52
C VAL A 105 9.23 -4.86 5.55
N THR A 106 9.10 -6.15 5.25
CA THR A 106 8.62 -7.17 6.18
C THR A 106 9.50 -7.21 7.43
N THR A 107 10.82 -7.24 7.27
CA THR A 107 11.77 -7.27 8.40
C THR A 107 11.58 -6.06 9.31
N TRP A 108 11.38 -4.88 8.72
CA TRP A 108 11.11 -3.66 9.47
C TRP A 108 9.78 -3.72 10.22
N ILE A 109 8.69 -4.19 9.58
CA ILE A 109 7.40 -4.37 10.24
C ILE A 109 7.52 -5.32 11.42
N GLU A 110 8.18 -6.46 11.24
CA GLU A 110 8.31 -7.46 12.31
C GLU A 110 9.13 -6.92 13.48
N ARG A 111 10.10 -6.05 13.21
CA ARG A 111 10.90 -5.40 14.27
C ARG A 111 10.09 -4.36 15.03
N ILE A 112 9.31 -3.52 14.33
CA ILE A 112 8.59 -2.39 14.96
C ILE A 112 7.31 -2.85 15.67
N THR A 113 6.66 -3.89 15.17
CA THR A 113 5.43 -4.43 15.79
C THR A 113 5.71 -5.60 16.74
N GLU A 114 6.91 -6.18 16.69
CA GLU A 114 7.26 -7.46 17.29
C GLU A 114 6.33 -8.63 16.89
N TRP A 115 5.58 -8.46 15.79
CA TRP A 115 4.66 -9.45 15.24
C TRP A 115 5.18 -10.02 13.93
N LYS A 116 4.95 -11.30 13.69
CA LYS A 116 5.25 -11.93 12.40
C LYS A 116 4.29 -11.44 11.32
N CYS A 117 4.84 -11.17 10.13
CA CYS A 117 4.10 -10.75 8.94
C CYS A 117 4.22 -11.84 7.88
N LEU A 118 3.26 -12.76 7.85
CA LEU A 118 3.22 -13.92 6.96
C LEU A 118 2.52 -13.62 5.63
N ASN A 119 1.57 -12.69 5.63
CA ASN A 119 0.83 -12.23 4.46
C ASN A 119 0.47 -10.74 4.58
N TYR A 120 -0.06 -10.17 3.49
CA TYR A 120 -0.53 -8.79 3.42
C TYR A 120 -2.07 -8.68 3.39
N THR A 121 -2.76 -9.67 3.94
CA THR A 121 -4.23 -9.70 4.05
C THR A 121 -4.68 -9.97 5.47
N ASN A 122 -4.84 -11.25 5.84
CA ASN A 122 -5.34 -11.71 7.13
C ASN A 122 -4.52 -11.21 8.33
N ASP A 123 -3.23 -10.93 8.17
CA ASP A 123 -2.40 -10.40 9.27
C ASP A 123 -2.71 -8.93 9.58
N TRP A 124 -3.39 -8.24 8.66
CA TRP A 124 -3.64 -6.81 8.69
C TRP A 124 -5.12 -6.43 8.83
N ILE A 125 -6.02 -7.38 8.56
CA ILE A 125 -7.47 -7.16 8.44
C ILE A 125 -8.13 -6.65 9.73
N ASP A 126 -7.54 -6.91 10.89
CA ASP A 126 -8.03 -6.43 12.18
C ASP A 126 -7.54 -5.01 12.54
N GLY A 127 -6.71 -4.41 11.67
CA GLY A 127 -6.12 -3.09 11.84
C GLY A 127 -5.09 -2.99 12.97
N ARG A 128 -4.82 -4.07 13.72
CA ARG A 128 -3.92 -4.03 14.89
C ARG A 128 -2.47 -3.83 14.49
N MET A 129 -2.02 -4.44 13.38
CA MET A 129 -0.67 -4.16 12.84
C MET A 129 -0.49 -2.68 12.50
N ILE A 130 -1.50 -2.04 11.91
CA ILE A 130 -1.43 -0.61 11.60
C ILE A 130 -1.41 0.24 12.89
N LYS A 131 -2.24 -0.11 13.88
CA LYS A 131 -2.24 0.55 15.19
C LYS A 131 -0.93 0.37 15.94
N LEU A 132 -0.26 -0.77 15.81
CA LEU A 132 1.09 -0.98 16.35
C LEU A 132 2.14 -0.13 15.65
N ILE A 133 1.99 0.16 14.37
CA ILE A 133 2.93 1.02 13.65
C ILE A 133 2.69 2.50 13.97
N LEU A 134 1.43 2.94 14.02
CA LEU A 134 1.07 4.36 13.98
C LEU A 134 0.40 4.89 15.26
N GLY A 135 0.09 4.02 16.22
CA GLY A 135 -0.61 4.35 17.46
C GLY A 135 -2.09 4.00 17.39
N PRO A 136 -2.72 3.56 18.50
CA PRO A 136 -4.10 3.10 18.50
C PRO A 136 -5.15 4.22 18.39
N GLU A 137 -4.80 5.47 18.71
CA GLU A 137 -5.75 6.58 18.83
C GLU A 137 -6.20 7.13 17.47
N ASP A 138 -5.24 7.47 16.60
CA ASP A 138 -5.51 8.04 15.28
C ASP A 138 -4.43 7.65 14.26
N PRO A 139 -4.45 6.38 13.76
CA PRO A 139 -3.46 5.93 12.79
C PRO A 139 -3.48 6.73 11.49
N LEU A 140 -4.67 7.13 11.00
CA LEU A 140 -4.78 7.88 9.73
C LEU A 140 -4.26 9.31 9.87
N GLY A 141 -4.53 9.98 10.99
CA GLY A 141 -3.94 11.28 11.29
C GLY A 141 -2.42 11.20 11.40
N LYS A 142 -1.88 10.14 12.01
CA LYS A 142 -0.43 9.92 12.09
C LYS A 142 0.22 9.65 10.73
N MET A 143 -0.46 8.94 9.82
CA MET A 143 0.00 8.83 8.43
C MET A 143 0.17 10.20 7.77
N LYS A 144 -0.82 11.08 7.92
CA LYS A 144 -0.77 12.44 7.37
C LYS A 144 0.39 13.23 7.98
N GLU A 145 0.57 13.18 9.29
CA GLU A 145 1.66 13.84 10.02
C GLU A 145 3.04 13.40 9.50
N PHE A 146 3.23 12.11 9.25
CA PHE A 146 4.49 11.59 8.71
C PHE A 146 4.69 11.87 7.21
N GLY A 147 3.62 12.30 6.51
CA GLY A 147 3.60 12.51 5.07
C GLY A 147 3.57 11.20 4.29
N VAL A 148 2.89 10.19 4.84
CA VAL A 148 2.64 8.91 4.16
C VAL A 148 1.51 9.12 3.16
N VAL A 149 1.68 8.60 1.95
CA VAL A 149 0.66 8.68 0.91
C VAL A 149 -0.57 7.90 1.34
N GLU A 150 -1.73 8.55 1.33
CA GLU A 150 -3.00 7.86 1.54
C GLU A 150 -3.32 6.95 0.35
N VAL A 151 -3.40 5.64 0.63
CA VAL A 151 -3.85 4.64 -0.34
C VAL A 151 -5.12 3.93 0.09
N VAL A 152 -5.55 4.16 1.35
CA VAL A 152 -6.80 3.69 1.95
C VAL A 152 -7.60 4.88 2.48
N GLU A 153 -8.91 4.70 2.65
CA GLU A 153 -9.79 5.70 3.27
C GLU A 153 -10.02 5.41 4.73
N ARG A 154 -10.14 4.13 5.09
CA ARG A 154 -10.40 3.67 6.44
C ARG A 154 -9.41 2.58 6.82
N ILE A 155 -9.18 2.40 8.12
CA ILE A 155 -8.26 1.36 8.61
C ILE A 155 -8.81 -0.04 8.34
N GLU A 156 -10.13 -0.17 8.29
CA GLU A 156 -10.85 -1.39 7.97
C GLU A 156 -10.66 -1.84 6.51
N ASP A 157 -10.19 -0.95 5.63
CA ASP A 157 -9.87 -1.29 4.24
C ASP A 157 -8.48 -1.95 4.11
N VAL A 158 -7.67 -1.94 5.18
CA VAL A 158 -6.36 -2.59 5.22
C VAL A 158 -6.55 -4.09 5.38
N GLY A 159 -5.80 -4.89 4.61
CA GLY A 159 -5.88 -6.35 4.61
C GLY A 159 -7.00 -6.94 3.75
N VAL A 160 -7.91 -6.11 3.21
CA VAL A 160 -8.98 -6.53 2.28
C VAL A 160 -8.40 -6.88 0.90
N ASP A 161 -7.47 -6.06 0.41
CA ASP A 161 -6.76 -6.26 -0.85
C ASP A 161 -5.25 -6.31 -0.60
N GLU A 162 -4.59 -7.36 -1.10
CA GLU A 162 -3.17 -7.60 -0.88
C GLU A 162 -2.32 -6.47 -1.48
N LEU A 163 -2.62 -6.06 -2.71
CA LEU A 163 -1.86 -5.04 -3.41
C LEU A 163 -1.93 -3.69 -2.69
N THR A 164 -3.13 -3.26 -2.33
CA THR A 164 -3.36 -2.00 -1.61
C THR A 164 -2.67 -2.01 -0.25
N THR A 165 -2.70 -3.14 0.45
CA THR A 165 -2.01 -3.31 1.73
C THR A 165 -0.49 -3.25 1.55
N MET A 166 0.06 -3.92 0.54
CA MET A 166 1.49 -3.84 0.21
C MET A 166 1.90 -2.41 -0.16
N MET A 167 1.08 -1.69 -0.94
CA MET A 167 1.30 -0.29 -1.27
C MET A 167 1.38 0.56 0.00
N LEU A 168 0.40 0.43 0.90
CA LEU A 168 0.36 1.17 2.16
C LEU A 168 1.63 0.94 2.97
N ILE A 169 1.98 -0.32 3.15
CA ILE A 169 3.13 -0.74 3.93
C ILE A 169 4.45 -0.23 3.34
N ARG A 170 4.61 -0.30 2.01
CA ARG A 170 5.78 0.26 1.34
C ARG A 170 5.88 1.76 1.60
N ARG A 171 4.77 2.49 1.57
CA ARG A 171 4.72 3.94 1.86
C ARG A 171 5.02 4.25 3.32
N LEU A 172 4.61 3.40 4.26
CA LEU A 172 5.01 3.52 5.66
C LEU A 172 6.53 3.36 5.80
N TYR A 173 7.10 2.36 5.14
CA TYR A 173 8.55 2.10 5.16
C TYR A 173 9.37 3.24 4.56
N GLU A 174 8.88 3.92 3.52
CA GLU A 174 9.49 5.16 3.00
C GLU A 174 9.59 6.27 4.05
N LYS A 175 8.79 6.22 5.12
CA LYS A 175 8.81 7.14 6.27
C LYS A 175 9.32 6.49 7.56
N LYS A 176 10.00 5.33 7.48
CA LYS A 176 10.42 4.53 8.64
C LYS A 176 11.15 5.31 9.72
N GLU A 177 12.04 6.24 9.36
CA GLU A 177 12.83 7.01 10.33
C GLU A 177 11.95 7.88 11.23
N LYS A 178 10.90 8.50 10.68
CA LYS A 178 9.94 9.29 11.46
C LYS A 178 9.09 8.41 12.37
N ILE A 179 8.66 7.26 11.85
CA ILE A 179 7.86 6.30 12.60
C ILE A 179 8.68 5.71 13.75
N GLU A 180 9.93 5.34 13.51
CA GLU A 180 10.85 4.82 14.52
C GLU A 180 11.14 5.86 15.61
N LEU A 181 11.29 7.14 15.24
CA LEU A 181 11.44 8.22 16.21
C LEU A 181 10.17 8.37 17.07
N TYR A 182 8.99 8.32 16.46
CA TYR A 182 7.72 8.33 17.19
C TYR A 182 7.62 7.14 18.14
N HIS A 183 8.10 5.97 17.72
CA HIS A 183 8.17 4.78 18.56
C HIS A 183 9.08 4.98 19.78
N ALA A 184 10.28 5.52 19.56
CA ALA A 184 11.25 5.76 20.63
C ALA A 184 10.81 6.82 21.66
N GLN A 185 9.88 7.71 21.31
CA GLN A 185 9.39 8.79 22.17
C GLN A 185 8.22 8.39 23.06
N ARG A 186 7.61 7.23 22.81
CA ARG A 186 6.37 6.81 23.44
C ARG A 186 6.63 5.61 24.35
N GLU A 187 6.22 5.72 25.61
CA GLU A 187 6.61 4.78 26.68
C GLU A 187 5.64 3.59 26.84
N ASP A 188 4.41 3.72 26.36
CA ASP A 188 3.30 2.76 26.55
C ASP A 188 3.21 1.69 25.43
N TRP A 189 4.18 1.60 24.52
CA TRP A 189 4.12 0.62 23.42
C TRP A 189 4.05 -0.83 23.87
N ASP A 190 4.81 -1.17 24.91
CA ASP A 190 4.80 -2.53 25.46
C ASP A 190 3.42 -2.88 26.03
N GLU A 191 2.74 -1.93 26.67
CA GLU A 191 1.39 -2.13 27.21
C GLU A 191 0.37 -2.31 26.08
N ILE A 192 0.40 -1.43 25.06
CA ILE A 192 -0.48 -1.52 23.88
C ILE A 192 -0.30 -2.88 23.18
N ARG A 193 0.95 -3.29 22.99
CA ARG A 193 1.27 -4.57 22.36
C ARG A 193 0.72 -5.75 23.17
N GLN A 194 0.93 -5.77 24.48
CA GLN A 194 0.42 -6.83 25.34
C GLN A 194 -1.11 -6.90 25.30
N GLN A 195 -1.80 -5.76 25.25
CA GLN A 195 -3.25 -5.72 25.09
C GLN A 195 -3.69 -6.37 23.76
N PHE A 196 -3.02 -6.08 22.65
CA PHE A 196 -3.33 -6.70 21.37
C PHE A 196 -2.95 -8.19 21.30
N ASP A 197 -1.87 -8.60 21.96
CA ASP A 197 -1.50 -10.02 22.08
C ASP A 197 -2.61 -10.80 22.81
N GLU A 198 -3.16 -10.24 23.89
CA GLU A 198 -4.23 -10.88 24.64
C GLU A 198 -5.53 -10.94 23.84
N GLN A 199 -5.87 -9.87 23.11
CA GLN A 199 -7.00 -9.87 22.20
C GLN A 199 -6.86 -10.96 21.12
N ARG A 200 -5.68 -11.14 20.53
CA ARG A 200 -5.44 -12.19 19.53
C ARG A 200 -5.59 -13.60 20.11
N LYS A 201 -5.16 -13.82 21.35
CA LYS A 201 -5.38 -15.11 22.03
C LYS A 201 -6.87 -15.37 22.23
N GLN A 202 -7.62 -14.36 22.66
CA GLN A 202 -9.05 -14.47 22.86
C GLN A 202 -9.77 -14.73 21.53
N ASP A 203 -9.40 -14.03 20.45
CA ASP A 203 -9.96 -14.27 19.11
C ASP A 203 -9.67 -15.69 18.63
N ALA A 204 -8.46 -16.20 18.85
CA ALA A 204 -8.07 -17.58 18.50
C ALA A 204 -8.87 -18.62 19.28
N LEU A 205 -9.11 -18.37 20.57
CA LEU A 205 -9.96 -19.21 21.40
C LEU A 205 -11.40 -19.19 20.90
N ASN A 206 -11.96 -18.01 20.62
CA ASN A 206 -13.33 -17.86 20.13
C ASN A 206 -13.53 -18.56 18.79
N TYR A 207 -12.57 -18.45 17.87
CA TYR A 207 -12.59 -19.17 16.59
C TYR A 207 -12.54 -20.69 16.79
N ALA A 208 -11.64 -21.18 17.67
CA ALA A 208 -11.55 -22.62 17.97
C ALA A 208 -12.82 -23.18 18.62
N LEU A 209 -13.54 -22.36 19.37
CA LEU A 209 -14.82 -22.70 19.99
C LEU A 209 -16.02 -22.54 19.05
N GLY A 210 -15.82 -22.09 17.80
CA GLY A 210 -16.89 -21.87 16.83
C GLY A 210 -17.81 -20.68 17.18
N ILE A 211 -17.34 -19.76 18.04
CA ILE A 211 -18.07 -18.55 18.42
C ILE A 211 -17.97 -17.48 17.32
N THR A 212 -16.90 -17.53 16.51
CA THR A 212 -16.67 -16.61 15.38
C THR A 212 -16.09 -17.37 14.20
N ASP A 213 -16.51 -17.01 12.99
CA ASP A 213 -15.98 -17.53 11.73
C ASP A 213 -14.68 -16.83 11.27
N ASN A 214 -14.30 -15.73 11.94
CA ASN A 214 -13.09 -14.99 11.59
C ASN A 214 -11.86 -15.72 12.12
N LYS A 215 -11.09 -16.30 11.21
CA LYS A 215 -9.80 -16.93 11.51
C LYS A 215 -8.78 -15.85 11.91
N PRO A 216 -8.28 -15.85 13.15
CA PRO A 216 -7.28 -14.88 13.55
C PRO A 216 -5.91 -15.22 12.97
N SER A 217 -5.08 -14.20 12.82
CA SER A 217 -3.72 -14.35 12.33
C SER A 217 -2.89 -15.20 13.30
N PRO A 218 -1.92 -16.01 12.85
CA PRO A 218 -1.19 -16.96 13.72
C PRO A 218 -0.35 -16.27 14.79
N ILE A 219 -0.52 -16.62 16.06
CA ILE A 219 0.37 -16.19 17.15
C ILE A 219 1.64 -17.03 17.07
N THR A 220 2.71 -16.50 16.48
CA THR A 220 4.03 -17.13 16.58
C THR A 220 4.79 -16.50 17.74
N GLN A 221 4.84 -17.19 18.89
CA GLN A 221 5.65 -16.78 20.03
C GLN A 221 7.12 -16.66 19.63
N THR A 222 7.64 -15.44 19.55
CA THR A 222 9.09 -15.22 19.42
C THR A 222 9.67 -14.88 20.79
N ARG A 223 9.99 -15.91 21.59
CA ARG A 223 11.08 -15.94 22.61
C ARG A 223 11.02 -17.25 23.40
N ARG A 224 11.75 -18.28 22.95
CA ARG A 224 12.42 -19.17 23.91
C ARG A 224 13.80 -18.56 24.16
N ILE A 225 13.92 -17.77 25.23
CA ILE A 225 15.21 -17.47 25.84
C ILE A 225 15.80 -18.84 26.20
N ARG A 226 16.78 -19.31 25.42
CA ARG A 226 17.58 -20.47 25.81
C ARG A 226 18.38 -20.04 27.04
N SER A 227 17.93 -20.45 28.22
CA SER A 227 18.74 -20.44 29.43
C SER A 227 20.00 -21.27 29.16
N ARG A 228 21.13 -20.62 28.85
CA ARG A 228 22.44 -21.24 28.96
C ARG A 228 22.66 -21.49 30.44
N LYS A 229 22.58 -22.75 30.87
CA LYS A 229 23.19 -23.16 32.15
C LYS A 229 24.71 -22.98 32.01
N PRO A 230 25.39 -22.37 32.99
CA PRO A 230 26.84 -22.45 33.04
C PRO A 230 27.22 -23.89 33.43
N ASN A 231 28.05 -24.51 32.61
CA ASN A 231 28.75 -25.73 33.02
C ASN A 231 29.91 -25.29 33.93
N TYR A 232 29.83 -25.70 35.19
CA TYR A 232 31.00 -25.82 36.07
C TYR A 232 31.70 -27.15 35.79
#